data_AF-A0A316R3U2-F1
#
_entry.id   AF-A0A316R3U2-F1
#
_cell.length_a   1.000
_cell.length_b   1.000
_cell.length_c   1.000
_cell.angle_alpha   90.00
_cell.angle_beta   90.00
_cell.angle_gamma   90.00
#
_symmetry.space_group_name_H-M   'P 1'
#
loop_
_entity.id
_entity.type
_entity.pdbx_description
1 polymer ?
#
loop_
_entity_poly.entity_id
_entity_poly.type
_entity_poly.pdbx_seq_one_letter_code
_entity_poly.pdbx_strand_id
1 'polypeptide(L)'
;MKKILSVLLCVTLVAVGVFAFAGCTKTSDLKYDVALITDGGSIHDKAYNQSAWDGVQTYANENSAKAVYYQPALEENQELTTDVVEQYVKLAVDKGAKYIVLPGETFAVICYELATMYPELHFVLLDAVPHSAGDKSARLLPNVMSASFDDLQSGYLAGFSAVLQGNTKLGYLGSVQNDHSSNYGAGFVQGAAAAADTLGVPVQLDYADYDSPLLDYDYSVTLTPVYKPIKEADKTCHKVVVKNGNGSGTYKEGQNVTVSCDLFNEQGEKFDHWEVKSNTEGVKDKKVNVSSKKKTEINLIVEKCDCTLTAVYTKAEGSVGSVAVLKADKSATDKVYDNTVGEKVWVTAPAAAQGMVFDHWESTGNAENIENAKEQSTNVTVEENPVVLTPVYVASTDPTFAVTVENGTGSGYYLPGDTVHITANVPKDGYYFDHWTNSDKDGNSAGLALESEYYYDTTFEMVDRYASIAESMIDKGDKALFAGGCDKSASLYTAKNTFDLSDVTVIGSGFNEEGAAYSVVKEYGTAAAACLKDFKGASIYNAGCANKAITCNLPDSEKKEELQKKLDAVYTQLGDGTIQPMAAAPGADVRKTFASNCLTLHYWILQSVKVSK
;
A
#
# COMPACT_ATOMS: atom_id res chain seq x y z
N MET A 1 21.74 4.13 49.47
CA MET A 1 22.21 4.73 48.21
C MET A 1 21.11 4.99 47.17
N LYS A 2 20.07 4.14 47.03
CA LYS A 2 18.97 4.40 46.07
C LYS A 2 18.05 5.61 46.39
N LYS A 3 17.91 6.03 47.66
CA LYS A 3 17.07 7.19 48.03
C LYS A 3 17.76 8.55 47.91
N ILE A 4 19.10 8.59 47.87
CA ILE A 4 19.87 9.84 47.73
C ILE A 4 20.11 10.18 46.25
N LEU A 5 20.18 9.15 45.38
CA LEU A 5 20.30 9.34 43.93
C LEU A 5 19.01 9.89 43.29
N SER A 6 17.82 9.48 43.75
CA SER A 6 16.55 10.05 43.27
C SER A 6 16.34 11.51 43.66
N VAL A 7 16.87 11.94 44.81
CA VAL A 7 16.74 13.35 45.23
C VAL A 7 17.70 14.25 44.43
N LEU A 8 18.90 13.77 44.07
CA LEU A 8 19.79 14.52 43.18
C LEU A 8 19.27 14.60 41.73
N LEU A 9 18.59 13.57 41.24
CA LEU A 9 17.99 13.58 39.90
C LEU A 9 16.76 14.49 39.80
N CYS A 10 15.95 14.55 40.86
CA CYS A 10 14.82 15.49 40.92
C CYS A 10 15.26 16.94 41.11
N VAL A 11 16.36 17.21 41.83
CA VAL A 11 16.86 18.58 42.02
C VAL A 11 17.58 19.11 40.77
N THR A 12 18.17 18.24 39.93
CA THR A 12 18.73 18.65 38.63
C THR A 12 17.64 18.90 37.58
N LEU A 13 16.53 18.14 37.58
CA LEU A 13 15.36 18.41 36.73
C LEU A 13 14.65 19.73 37.09
N VAL A 14 14.61 20.10 38.38
CA VAL A 14 14.03 21.39 38.80
C VAL A 14 14.98 22.56 38.54
N ALA A 15 16.30 22.37 38.59
CA ALA A 15 17.27 23.43 38.29
C ALA A 15 17.39 23.76 36.79
N VAL A 16 17.07 22.82 35.89
CA VAL A 16 16.91 23.10 34.44
C VAL A 16 15.52 23.66 34.13
N GLY A 17 14.51 23.32 34.93
CA GLY A 17 13.14 23.86 34.82
C GLY A 17 12.96 25.32 35.28
N VAL A 18 13.89 25.89 36.04
CA VAL A 18 13.76 27.27 36.59
C VAL A 18 14.55 28.33 35.79
N PHE A 19 15.34 27.94 34.78
CA PHE A 19 15.81 28.86 33.73
C PHE A 19 14.90 28.90 32.49
N ALA A 20 13.85 28.07 32.44
CA ALA A 20 12.85 28.08 31.37
C ALA A 20 11.65 29.02 31.62
N PHE A 21 11.55 29.66 32.80
CA PHE A 21 10.39 30.51 33.15
C PHE A 21 10.73 31.84 33.84
N ALA A 22 11.96 32.35 33.65
CA ALA A 22 12.32 33.73 34.00
C ALA A 22 12.54 34.57 32.74
N GLY A 23 11.55 34.52 31.84
CA GLY A 23 11.40 35.40 30.70
C GLY A 23 10.06 36.12 30.79
N CYS A 24 9.82 36.89 31.86
CA CYS A 24 8.87 38.01 31.82
C CYS A 24 9.41 39.10 30.87
N THR A 25 9.59 38.76 29.61
CA THR A 25 9.58 39.69 28.51
C THR A 25 8.17 39.68 27.98
N LYS A 26 7.52 40.85 27.96
CA LYS A 26 6.29 41.09 27.19
C LYS A 26 6.35 40.22 25.93
N THR A 27 5.45 39.25 25.79
CA THR A 27 5.21 38.60 24.51
C THR A 27 4.86 39.75 23.59
N SER A 28 5.84 40.24 22.83
CA SER A 28 5.57 41.14 21.74
C SER A 28 4.48 40.45 20.92
N ASP A 29 3.44 41.18 20.54
CA ASP A 29 2.55 40.71 19.48
C ASP A 29 3.44 40.36 18.29
N LEU A 30 3.80 39.09 18.16
CA LEU A 30 4.58 38.57 17.05
C LEU A 30 3.68 38.70 15.84
N LYS A 31 3.84 39.82 15.14
CA LYS A 31 3.23 40.08 13.85
C LYS A 31 4.09 39.43 12.77
N TYR A 32 3.46 38.84 11.78
CA TYR A 32 4.11 38.24 10.61
C TYR A 32 3.30 38.52 9.35
N ASP A 33 3.99 38.50 8.22
CA ASP A 33 3.46 38.88 6.90
C ASP A 33 3.07 37.65 6.07
N VAL A 34 3.74 36.52 6.31
CA VAL A 34 3.53 35.26 5.57
C VAL A 34 3.24 34.13 6.55
N ALA A 35 2.23 33.31 6.26
CA ALA A 35 1.98 32.06 6.95
C ALA A 35 2.01 30.90 5.95
N LEU A 36 2.79 29.86 6.24
CA LEU A 36 2.68 28.57 5.57
C LEU A 36 1.76 27.66 6.38
N ILE A 37 0.86 26.93 5.74
CA ILE A 37 0.02 25.93 6.42
C ILE A 37 0.30 24.58 5.77
N THR A 38 0.80 23.62 6.54
CA THR A 38 1.03 22.24 6.06
C THR A 38 -0.25 21.43 6.11
N ASP A 39 -0.26 20.28 5.44
CA ASP A 39 -1.37 19.33 5.42
C ASP A 39 -1.51 18.48 6.71
N GLY A 40 -0.82 18.89 7.78
CA GLY A 40 -0.61 18.10 8.99
C GLY A 40 0.77 17.46 9.05
N GLY A 41 1.48 17.40 7.92
CA GLY A 41 2.88 16.99 7.83
C GLY A 41 3.86 17.95 8.52
N SER A 42 5.01 17.41 8.91
CA SER A 42 6.08 18.17 9.57
C SER A 42 6.91 18.97 8.56
N ILE A 43 7.32 20.19 8.92
CA ILE A 43 8.33 20.97 8.18
C ILE A 43 9.76 20.40 8.29
N HIS A 44 9.93 19.24 8.91
CA HIS A 44 11.18 18.49 8.99
C HIS A 44 11.08 17.13 8.25
N ASP A 45 10.15 17.03 7.29
CA ASP A 45 9.89 15.85 6.48
C ASP A 45 11.00 15.51 5.47
N LYS A 46 12.00 16.38 5.29
CA LYS A 46 13.03 16.28 4.24
C LYS A 46 12.43 16.19 2.82
N ALA A 47 11.22 16.68 2.65
CA ALA A 47 10.44 16.59 1.43
C ALA A 47 9.75 17.94 1.16
N TYR A 48 8.48 17.91 0.77
CA TYR A 48 7.75 19.06 0.25
C TYR A 48 7.53 20.16 1.28
N ASN A 49 7.14 19.82 2.53
CA ASN A 49 6.82 20.84 3.53
C ASN A 49 8.09 21.57 3.99
N GLN A 50 9.19 20.84 4.20
CA GLN A 50 10.47 21.46 4.52
C GLN A 50 10.93 22.38 3.39
N SER A 51 10.90 21.91 2.14
CA SER A 51 11.33 22.72 0.99
C SER A 51 10.49 24.00 0.86
N ALA A 52 9.15 23.89 0.94
CA ALA A 52 8.27 25.06 0.90
C ALA A 52 8.58 26.07 2.01
N TRP A 53 8.78 25.57 3.25
CA TRP A 53 9.12 26.41 4.39
C TRP A 53 10.47 27.12 4.25
N ASP A 54 11.50 26.43 3.77
CA ASP A 54 12.82 27.02 3.50
C ASP A 54 12.72 28.14 2.45
N GLY A 55 11.86 27.98 1.43
CA GLY A 55 11.55 29.05 0.47
C GLY A 55 10.85 30.25 1.09
N VAL A 56 9.85 30.02 1.94
CA VAL A 56 9.15 31.08 2.68
C VAL A 56 10.12 31.85 3.59
N GLN A 57 11.02 31.14 4.28
CA GLN A 57 12.07 31.77 5.10
C GLN A 57 13.03 32.59 4.25
N THR A 58 13.43 32.08 3.09
CA THR A 58 14.32 32.78 2.15
C THR A 58 13.67 34.09 1.71
N TYR A 59 12.41 34.05 1.26
CA TYR A 59 11.65 35.26 0.92
C TYR A 59 11.56 36.25 2.09
N ALA A 60 11.22 35.76 3.29
CA ALA A 60 11.08 36.60 4.47
C ALA A 60 12.39 37.33 4.82
N ASN A 61 13.51 36.61 4.79
CA ASN A 61 14.84 37.16 5.03
C ASN A 61 15.25 38.21 3.98
N GLU A 62 15.01 37.94 2.70
CA GLU A 62 15.37 38.85 1.60
C GLU A 62 14.52 40.13 1.56
N ASN A 63 13.27 40.07 2.04
CA ASN A 63 12.30 41.16 1.93
C ASN A 63 11.99 41.84 3.27
N SER A 64 12.75 41.53 4.33
CA SER A 64 12.49 42.03 5.70
C SER A 64 11.06 41.74 6.19
N ALA A 65 10.46 40.66 5.68
CA ALA A 65 9.18 40.14 6.12
C ALA A 65 9.39 39.16 7.27
N LYS A 66 8.33 38.87 8.01
CA LYS A 66 8.30 37.84 9.04
C LYS A 66 7.40 36.71 8.60
N ALA A 67 7.81 35.48 8.87
CA ALA A 67 7.06 34.29 8.50
C ALA A 67 6.75 33.40 9.70
N VAL A 68 5.66 32.66 9.60
CA VAL A 68 5.28 31.58 10.52
C VAL A 68 4.84 30.36 9.70
N TYR A 69 4.85 29.18 10.31
CA TYR A 69 4.17 28.02 9.77
C TYR A 69 3.13 27.49 10.77
N TYR A 70 2.12 26.80 10.25
CA TYR A 70 1.14 26.05 11.01
C TYR A 70 1.10 24.61 10.53
N GLN A 71 1.03 23.70 11.49
CA GLN A 71 0.84 22.29 11.27
C GLN A 71 -0.47 21.88 11.93
N PRO A 72 -1.57 21.73 11.17
CA PRO A 72 -2.82 21.20 11.68
C PRO A 72 -2.63 19.87 12.40
N ALA A 73 -3.20 19.72 13.59
CA ALA A 73 -3.25 18.43 14.27
C ALA A 73 -4.42 17.61 13.70
N LEU A 74 -4.09 16.49 13.08
CA LEU A 74 -5.06 15.54 12.52
C LEU A 74 -4.98 14.22 13.29
N GLU A 75 -6.13 13.59 13.52
CA GLU A 75 -6.17 12.20 13.96
C GLU A 75 -5.73 11.25 12.84
N GLU A 76 -5.39 10.01 13.19
CA GLU A 76 -5.03 9.00 12.20
C GLU A 76 -6.18 8.81 11.19
N ASN A 77 -5.87 8.90 9.90
CA ASN A 77 -6.82 8.85 8.78
C ASN A 77 -7.85 10.00 8.72
N GLN A 78 -7.68 11.07 9.49
CA GLN A 78 -8.51 12.26 9.36
C GLN A 78 -8.06 13.10 8.15
N GLU A 79 -8.98 13.36 7.22
CA GLU A 79 -8.73 14.27 6.11
C GLU A 79 -8.67 15.74 6.57
N LEU A 80 -7.79 16.51 5.92
CA LEU A 80 -7.72 17.96 6.11
C LEU A 80 -8.93 18.64 5.44
N THR A 81 -9.66 19.47 6.18
CA THR A 81 -10.84 20.17 5.66
C THR A 81 -10.65 21.68 5.60
N THR A 82 -11.48 22.36 4.79
CA THR A 82 -11.50 23.83 4.72
C THR A 82 -11.70 24.47 6.10
N ASP A 83 -12.61 23.94 6.92
CA ASP A 83 -12.91 24.47 8.25
C ASP A 83 -11.71 24.40 9.20
N VAL A 84 -10.90 23.34 9.11
CA VAL A 84 -9.67 23.20 9.90
C VAL A 84 -8.65 24.26 9.45
N VAL A 85 -8.41 24.39 8.14
CA VAL A 85 -7.43 25.34 7.60
C VAL A 85 -7.86 26.79 7.85
N GLU A 86 -9.16 27.08 7.79
CA GLU A 86 -9.70 28.42 8.04
C GLU A 86 -9.36 28.95 9.45
N GLN A 87 -9.29 28.08 10.46
CA GLN A 87 -8.91 28.46 11.82
C GLN A 87 -7.48 29.02 11.87
N TYR A 88 -6.56 28.42 11.12
CA TYR A 88 -5.19 28.88 11.00
C TYR A 88 -5.07 30.14 10.14
N VAL A 89 -5.87 30.26 9.08
CA VAL A 89 -5.97 31.50 8.29
C VAL A 89 -6.44 32.68 9.15
N LYS A 90 -7.50 32.50 9.96
CA LYS A 90 -7.98 33.52 10.91
C LYS A 90 -6.88 33.95 11.89
N LEU A 91 -6.18 32.98 12.47
CA LEU A 91 -5.06 33.27 13.37
C LEU A 91 -3.93 34.02 12.65
N ALA A 92 -3.62 33.65 11.41
CA ALA A 92 -2.62 34.33 10.59
C ALA A 92 -2.99 35.79 10.33
N VAL A 93 -4.25 36.03 9.94
CA VAL A 93 -4.81 37.37 9.70
C VAL A 93 -4.75 38.23 10.95
N ASP A 94 -5.13 37.70 12.12
CA ASP A 94 -5.10 38.42 13.39
C ASP A 94 -3.68 38.88 13.77
N LYS A 95 -2.68 38.11 13.34
CA LYS A 95 -1.26 38.42 13.50
C LYS A 95 -0.66 39.17 12.30
N GLY A 96 -1.48 39.59 11.34
CA GLY A 96 -1.10 40.53 10.29
C GLY A 96 -0.67 39.92 8.97
N ALA A 97 -0.79 38.59 8.81
CA ALA A 97 -0.40 37.93 7.58
C ALA A 97 -1.19 38.46 6.37
N LYS A 98 -0.49 38.63 5.26
CA LYS A 98 -1.03 39.02 3.95
C LYS A 98 -0.91 37.89 2.94
N TYR A 99 0.05 37.00 3.13
CA TYR A 99 0.28 35.84 2.29
C TYR A 99 0.01 34.54 3.05
N ILE A 100 -0.74 33.65 2.43
CA ILE A 100 -0.93 32.26 2.88
C ILE A 100 -0.30 31.34 1.84
N VAL A 101 0.63 30.49 2.24
CA VAL A 101 1.29 29.50 1.38
C VAL A 101 0.76 28.11 1.70
N LEU A 102 0.27 27.41 0.68
CA LEU A 102 -0.40 26.11 0.77
C LEU A 102 0.33 25.11 -0.16
N PRO A 103 1.08 24.14 0.37
CA PRO A 103 1.81 23.17 -0.44
C PRO A 103 0.99 21.91 -0.74
N GLY A 104 0.81 21.58 -2.02
CA GLY A 104 0.29 20.30 -2.50
C GLY A 104 -1.20 20.29 -2.89
N GLU A 105 -1.59 19.23 -3.60
CA GLU A 105 -2.92 19.03 -4.19
C GLU A 105 -4.05 18.94 -3.15
N THR A 106 -3.76 18.49 -1.92
CA THR A 106 -4.72 18.49 -0.80
C THR A 106 -5.36 19.86 -0.57
N PHE A 107 -4.65 20.94 -0.92
CA PHE A 107 -5.15 22.31 -0.76
C PHE A 107 -5.91 22.86 -1.97
N ALA A 108 -6.08 22.13 -3.08
CA ALA A 108 -6.70 22.67 -4.30
C ALA A 108 -8.13 23.17 -4.04
N VAL A 109 -8.98 22.35 -3.40
CA VAL A 109 -10.35 22.73 -3.03
C VAL A 109 -10.37 23.75 -1.89
N ILE A 110 -9.55 23.53 -0.86
CA ILE A 110 -9.45 24.39 0.31
C ILE A 110 -9.05 25.82 -0.10
N CYS A 111 -8.08 25.97 -0.99
CA CYS A 111 -7.61 27.25 -1.50
C CYS A 111 -8.71 27.95 -2.30
N TYR A 112 -9.47 27.24 -3.13
CA TYR A 112 -10.58 27.81 -3.88
C TYR A 112 -11.65 28.44 -2.96
N GLU A 113 -12.02 27.72 -1.89
CA GLU A 113 -13.02 28.19 -0.93
C GLU A 113 -12.49 29.35 -0.07
N LEU A 114 -11.28 29.21 0.50
CA LEU A 114 -10.68 30.23 1.35
C LEU A 114 -10.35 31.51 0.57
N ALA A 115 -9.83 31.41 -0.65
CA ALA A 115 -9.54 32.58 -1.46
C ALA A 115 -10.82 33.36 -1.82
N THR A 116 -11.96 32.67 -1.95
CA THR A 116 -13.28 33.30 -2.15
C THR A 116 -13.78 33.99 -0.88
N MET A 117 -13.56 33.40 0.29
CA MET A 117 -13.96 33.98 1.59
C MET A 117 -13.07 35.15 2.02
N TYR A 118 -11.80 35.15 1.63
CA TYR A 118 -10.78 36.13 2.04
C TYR A 118 -10.17 36.84 0.82
N PRO A 119 -10.93 37.69 0.11
CA PRO A 119 -10.48 38.34 -1.13
C PRO A 119 -9.29 39.31 -0.93
N GLU A 120 -9.07 39.77 0.31
CA GLU A 120 -7.98 40.67 0.70
C GLU A 120 -6.66 39.95 1.03
N LEU A 121 -6.67 38.61 1.08
CA LEU A 121 -5.47 37.79 1.30
C LEU A 121 -4.91 37.27 -0.02
N HIS A 122 -3.59 37.19 -0.11
CA HIS A 122 -2.89 36.57 -1.22
C HIS A 122 -2.56 35.11 -0.89
N PHE A 123 -2.96 34.20 -1.75
CA PHE A 123 -2.69 32.77 -1.59
C PHE A 123 -1.66 32.30 -2.62
N VAL A 124 -0.61 31.62 -2.16
CA VAL A 124 0.34 30.91 -3.00
C VAL A 124 0.05 29.42 -2.86
N LEU A 125 -0.42 28.79 -3.93
CA LEU A 125 -0.73 27.37 -3.97
C LEU A 125 0.39 26.63 -4.73
N LEU A 126 1.09 25.69 -4.11
CA LEU A 126 2.21 24.98 -4.74
C LEU A 126 1.79 23.59 -5.21
N ASP A 127 2.21 23.22 -6.42
CA ASP A 127 1.94 21.94 -7.10
C ASP A 127 0.45 21.61 -7.23
N ALA A 128 -0.38 22.65 -7.36
CA ALA A 128 -1.83 22.52 -7.50
C ALA A 128 -2.46 23.78 -8.10
N VAL A 129 -3.67 23.64 -8.64
CA VAL A 129 -4.49 24.76 -9.14
C VAL A 129 -5.85 24.73 -8.46
N PRO A 130 -6.40 25.87 -7.98
CA PRO A 130 -7.66 25.85 -7.25
C PRO A 130 -8.79 25.31 -8.11
N HIS A 131 -9.68 24.52 -7.53
CA HIS A 131 -10.88 24.02 -8.20
C HIS A 131 -11.99 23.74 -7.19
N SER A 132 -13.23 23.62 -7.64
CA SER A 132 -14.35 23.33 -6.73
C SER A 132 -14.42 21.85 -6.37
N ALA A 133 -15.07 21.52 -5.24
CA ALA A 133 -15.42 20.14 -4.94
C ALA A 133 -16.26 19.54 -6.08
N GLY A 134 -15.83 18.40 -6.61
CA GLY A 134 -16.51 17.68 -7.69
C GLY A 134 -16.23 18.16 -9.13
N ASP A 135 -15.42 19.22 -9.32
CA ASP A 135 -14.97 19.66 -10.63
C ASP A 135 -13.50 20.08 -10.55
N LYS A 136 -12.61 19.29 -11.16
CA LYS A 136 -11.16 19.48 -11.18
C LYS A 136 -10.69 20.53 -12.19
N SER A 137 -11.60 21.19 -12.93
CA SER A 137 -11.18 22.23 -13.86
C SER A 137 -10.62 23.44 -13.12
N ALA A 138 -9.42 23.85 -13.53
CA ALA A 138 -8.69 24.97 -12.96
C ALA A 138 -9.56 26.24 -12.83
N ARG A 139 -9.46 26.90 -11.68
CA ARG A 139 -10.10 28.18 -11.35
C ARG A 139 -9.01 29.20 -10.98
N LEU A 140 -8.75 30.11 -11.90
CA LEU A 140 -7.84 31.23 -11.64
C LEU A 140 -8.58 32.31 -10.85
N LEU A 141 -8.14 32.55 -9.62
CA LEU A 141 -8.74 33.53 -8.71
C LEU A 141 -7.84 34.77 -8.58
N PRO A 142 -8.37 36.00 -8.54
CA PRO A 142 -7.57 37.24 -8.53
C PRO A 142 -6.55 37.34 -7.39
N ASN A 143 -6.77 36.60 -6.31
CA ASN A 143 -5.94 36.61 -5.12
C ASN A 143 -5.22 35.27 -4.89
N VAL A 144 -5.12 34.42 -5.93
CA VAL A 144 -4.35 33.17 -5.89
C VAL A 144 -3.31 33.15 -7.00
N MET A 145 -2.08 32.81 -6.65
CA MET A 145 -1.03 32.45 -7.61
C MET A 145 -0.60 31.01 -7.37
N SER A 146 -0.74 30.16 -8.39
CA SER A 146 -0.33 28.76 -8.32
C SER A 146 1.10 28.58 -8.83
N ALA A 147 1.83 27.59 -8.34
CA ALA A 147 3.03 27.05 -8.97
C ALA A 147 2.74 25.62 -9.45
N SER A 148 3.02 25.33 -10.71
CA SER A 148 2.86 23.99 -11.29
C SER A 148 4.21 23.47 -11.76
N PHE A 149 4.62 22.31 -11.27
CA PHE A 149 5.92 21.73 -11.60
C PHE A 149 5.87 20.95 -12.93
N ASP A 150 6.96 21.05 -13.69
CA ASP A 150 7.06 20.38 -14.99
C ASP A 150 7.51 18.92 -14.82
N ASP A 151 6.55 18.03 -14.63
CA ASP A 151 6.79 16.58 -14.50
C ASP A 151 7.37 15.97 -15.77
N LEU A 152 7.08 16.56 -16.93
CA LEU A 152 7.59 16.09 -18.21
C LEU A 152 9.10 16.35 -18.33
N GLN A 153 9.55 17.55 -17.96
CA GLN A 153 10.99 17.85 -17.81
C GLN A 153 11.64 16.98 -16.74
N SER A 154 10.93 16.73 -15.64
CA SER A 154 11.45 15.90 -14.55
C SER A 154 11.69 14.45 -15.01
N GLY A 155 10.71 13.85 -15.69
CA GLY A 155 10.87 12.54 -16.33
C GLY A 155 12.02 12.53 -17.33
N TYR A 156 12.15 13.57 -18.17
CA TYR A 156 13.23 13.68 -19.14
C TYR A 156 14.61 13.64 -18.47
N LEU A 157 14.80 14.40 -17.40
CA LEU A 157 16.05 14.37 -16.62
C LEU A 157 16.30 12.99 -16.00
N ALA A 158 15.28 12.32 -15.47
CA ALA A 158 15.40 10.98 -14.91
C ALA A 158 15.89 9.96 -15.96
N GLY A 159 15.25 9.93 -17.13
CA GLY A 159 15.58 8.97 -18.21
C GLY A 159 16.93 9.24 -18.85
N PHE A 160 17.24 10.52 -19.09
CA PHE A 160 18.54 10.92 -19.62
C PHE A 160 19.68 10.54 -18.65
N SER A 161 19.47 10.79 -17.36
CA SER A 161 20.41 10.44 -16.28
C SER A 161 20.60 8.93 -16.12
N ALA A 162 19.55 8.14 -16.30
CA ALA A 162 19.62 6.69 -16.19
C ALA A 162 20.58 6.09 -17.23
N VAL A 163 20.43 6.51 -18.49
CA VAL A 163 21.29 6.06 -19.60
C VAL A 163 22.69 6.66 -19.52
N LEU A 164 22.84 7.93 -19.12
CA LEU A 164 24.17 8.54 -18.90
C LEU A 164 25.03 7.77 -17.89
N GLN A 165 24.40 7.15 -16.89
CA GLN A 165 25.07 6.32 -15.90
C GLN A 165 25.43 4.92 -16.40
N GLY A 166 25.11 4.60 -17.66
CA GLY A 166 25.47 3.35 -18.33
C GLY A 166 24.38 2.27 -18.31
N ASN A 167 23.18 2.59 -17.82
CA ASN A 167 22.07 1.64 -17.88
C ASN A 167 21.55 1.51 -19.31
N THR A 168 21.39 0.27 -19.77
CA THR A 168 20.87 -0.06 -21.11
C THR A 168 19.56 -0.85 -21.06
N LYS A 169 19.09 -1.18 -19.86
CA LYS A 169 17.81 -1.83 -19.59
C LYS A 169 17.10 -1.09 -18.46
N LEU A 170 15.97 -0.49 -18.79
CA LEU A 170 15.25 0.49 -17.97
C LEU A 170 13.81 0.04 -17.77
N GLY A 171 13.23 0.33 -16.60
CA GLY A 171 11.81 0.05 -16.32
C GLY A 171 11.06 1.30 -15.88
N TYR A 172 9.83 1.47 -16.34
CA TYR A 172 8.90 2.49 -15.85
C TYR A 172 7.59 1.87 -15.36
N LEU A 173 7.24 2.16 -14.11
CA LEU A 173 5.96 1.79 -13.49
C LEU A 173 5.07 3.04 -13.34
N GLY A 174 4.01 3.11 -14.13
CA GLY A 174 3.10 4.25 -14.20
C GLY A 174 1.65 3.91 -13.90
N SER A 175 0.78 4.89 -14.13
CA SER A 175 -0.68 4.80 -14.04
C SER A 175 -1.32 5.43 -15.27
N VAL A 176 -2.30 4.75 -15.88
CA VAL A 176 -3.12 5.31 -16.98
C VAL A 176 -4.17 6.30 -16.49
N GLN A 177 -4.38 6.43 -15.19
CA GLN A 177 -5.38 7.35 -14.61
C GLN A 177 -4.77 8.66 -14.09
N ASN A 178 -3.43 8.78 -14.08
CA ASN A 178 -2.74 9.90 -13.47
C ASN A 178 -1.98 10.77 -14.51
N ASP A 179 -2.35 12.05 -14.58
CA ASP A 179 -1.72 13.04 -15.47
C ASP A 179 -0.24 13.25 -15.17
N HIS A 180 0.14 13.31 -13.89
CA HIS A 180 1.52 13.45 -13.46
C HIS A 180 2.33 12.22 -13.88
N SER A 181 1.83 11.01 -13.61
CA SER A 181 2.48 9.76 -14.06
C SER A 181 2.68 9.76 -15.57
N SER A 182 1.66 10.14 -16.33
CA SER A 182 1.74 10.16 -17.80
C SER A 182 2.83 11.12 -18.31
N ASN A 183 2.98 12.29 -17.68
CA ASN A 183 4.03 13.24 -18.02
C ASN A 183 5.42 12.75 -17.60
N TYR A 184 5.58 12.21 -16.40
CA TYR A 184 6.84 11.60 -15.96
C TYR A 184 7.27 10.47 -16.89
N GLY A 185 6.37 9.54 -17.22
CA GLY A 185 6.64 8.42 -18.10
C GLY A 185 7.00 8.86 -19.52
N ALA A 186 6.25 9.79 -20.11
CA ALA A 186 6.57 10.36 -21.42
C ALA A 186 7.94 11.05 -21.43
N GLY A 187 8.24 11.82 -20.38
CA GLY A 187 9.54 12.47 -20.20
C GLY A 187 10.66 11.44 -20.11
N PHE A 188 10.49 10.42 -19.26
CA PHE A 188 11.46 9.36 -19.01
C PHE A 188 11.87 8.63 -20.30
N VAL A 189 10.88 8.24 -21.11
CA VAL A 189 11.11 7.62 -22.42
C VAL A 189 11.90 8.56 -23.35
N GLN A 190 11.52 9.83 -23.44
CA GLN A 190 12.18 10.80 -24.32
C GLN A 190 13.61 11.14 -23.87
N GLY A 191 13.83 11.27 -22.56
CA GLY A 191 15.16 11.49 -21.99
C GLY A 191 16.08 10.29 -22.23
N ALA A 192 15.58 9.07 -22.01
CA ALA A 192 16.32 7.85 -22.29
C ALA A 192 16.66 7.73 -23.79
N ALA A 193 15.70 8.02 -24.67
CA ALA A 193 15.90 8.04 -26.13
C ALA A 193 17.02 9.02 -26.53
N ALA A 194 16.95 10.26 -26.04
CA ALA A 194 17.93 11.29 -26.36
C ALA A 194 19.34 10.92 -25.89
N ALA A 195 19.49 10.36 -24.68
CA ALA A 195 20.77 9.88 -24.18
C ALA A 195 21.28 8.69 -25.01
N ALA A 196 20.42 7.72 -25.33
CA ALA A 196 20.76 6.54 -26.12
C ALA A 196 21.31 6.94 -27.50
N ASP A 197 20.61 7.85 -28.20
CA ASP A 197 21.03 8.35 -29.51
C ASP A 197 22.31 9.20 -29.43
N THR A 198 22.45 10.02 -28.38
CA THR A 198 23.66 10.83 -28.16
C THR A 198 24.90 9.96 -27.95
N LEU A 199 24.74 8.84 -27.23
CA LEU A 199 25.82 7.91 -26.93
C LEU A 199 26.01 6.83 -28.01
N GLY A 200 25.02 6.64 -28.90
CA GLY A 200 25.02 5.58 -29.89
C GLY A 200 24.94 4.17 -29.28
N VAL A 201 24.24 4.01 -28.17
CA VAL A 201 24.13 2.74 -27.43
C VAL A 201 22.70 2.20 -27.46
N PRO A 202 22.50 0.91 -27.74
CA PRO A 202 21.16 0.33 -27.73
C PRO A 202 20.62 0.31 -26.29
N VAL A 203 19.39 0.78 -26.11
CA VAL A 203 18.68 0.79 -24.83
C VAL A 203 17.33 0.09 -25.01
N GLN A 204 16.97 -0.75 -24.06
CA GLN A 204 15.64 -1.33 -23.91
C GLN A 204 14.94 -0.66 -22.72
N LEU A 205 13.65 -0.37 -22.88
CA LEU A 205 12.81 0.17 -21.81
C LEU A 205 11.52 -0.64 -21.73
N ASP A 206 11.24 -1.24 -20.58
CA ASP A 206 9.94 -1.82 -20.27
C ASP A 206 9.04 -0.77 -19.59
N TYR A 207 7.81 -0.62 -20.07
CA TYR A 207 6.86 0.39 -19.57
C TYR A 207 5.53 -0.29 -19.26
N ALA A 208 5.08 -0.18 -18.02
CA ALA A 208 3.82 -0.74 -17.55
C ALA A 208 3.01 0.31 -16.79
N ASP A 209 1.71 0.33 -17.05
CA ASP A 209 0.75 1.12 -16.26
C ASP A 209 -0.09 0.15 -15.41
N TYR A 210 0.09 0.16 -14.09
CA TYR A 210 -0.38 -0.91 -13.19
C TYR A 210 -1.91 -1.05 -13.14
N ASP A 211 -2.62 0.04 -13.36
CA ASP A 211 -4.08 0.20 -13.28
C ASP A 211 -4.76 0.16 -14.65
N SER A 212 -4.02 -0.15 -15.73
CA SER A 212 -4.61 -0.27 -17.04
C SER A 212 -5.46 -1.53 -17.17
N PRO A 213 -6.71 -1.44 -17.67
CA PRO A 213 -7.51 -2.63 -17.99
C PRO A 213 -6.96 -3.41 -19.19
N LEU A 214 -5.97 -2.84 -19.90
CA LEU A 214 -5.30 -3.45 -21.05
C LEU A 214 -3.86 -3.88 -20.73
N LEU A 215 -3.47 -3.84 -19.45
CA LEU A 215 -2.17 -4.32 -19.01
C LEU A 215 -2.02 -5.81 -19.34
N ASP A 216 -0.97 -6.16 -20.09
CA ASP A 216 -0.57 -7.52 -20.39
C ASP A 216 0.24 -8.09 -19.22
N TYR A 217 -0.42 -8.23 -18.06
CA TYR A 217 0.20 -8.71 -16.84
C TYR A 217 -0.82 -9.45 -15.97
N ASP A 218 -0.37 -10.52 -15.31
CA ASP A 218 -1.22 -11.38 -14.48
C ASP A 218 -0.75 -11.33 -13.03
N TYR A 219 -1.50 -10.61 -12.19
CA TYR A 219 -1.19 -10.51 -10.77
C TYR A 219 -1.56 -11.76 -9.97
N SER A 220 -2.24 -12.75 -10.58
CA SER A 220 -2.76 -13.90 -9.85
C SER A 220 -1.68 -14.77 -9.24
N VAL A 221 -2.03 -15.37 -8.12
CA VAL A 221 -1.19 -16.34 -7.41
C VAL A 221 -1.94 -17.65 -7.29
N THR A 222 -1.21 -18.75 -7.50
CA THR A 222 -1.69 -20.10 -7.28
C THR A 222 -0.98 -20.70 -6.08
N LEU A 223 -1.75 -21.21 -5.11
CA LEU A 223 -1.28 -22.07 -4.04
C LEU A 223 -1.65 -23.51 -4.35
N THR A 224 -0.65 -24.38 -4.36
CA THR A 224 -0.81 -25.79 -4.69
C THR A 224 -0.31 -26.65 -3.52
N PRO A 225 -1.15 -27.53 -2.96
CA PRO A 225 -0.72 -28.48 -1.96
C PRO A 225 0.05 -29.61 -2.64
N VAL A 226 1.26 -29.88 -2.16
CA VAL A 226 2.11 -30.95 -2.66
C VAL A 226 1.83 -32.23 -1.88
N TYR A 227 1.38 -33.26 -2.59
CA TYR A 227 1.19 -34.60 -2.03
C TYR A 227 2.28 -35.56 -2.49
N LYS A 228 2.94 -36.24 -1.55
CA LYS A 228 3.97 -37.25 -1.86
C LYS A 228 3.50 -38.66 -1.52
N PRO A 229 3.95 -39.68 -2.28
CA PRO A 229 3.73 -41.08 -1.91
C PRO A 229 4.33 -41.38 -0.54
N ILE A 230 3.64 -42.18 0.28
CA ILE A 230 4.12 -42.58 1.62
C ILE A 230 5.49 -43.30 1.55
N LYS A 231 5.76 -44.03 0.47
CA LYS A 231 7.06 -44.71 0.21
C LYS A 231 8.26 -43.76 0.12
N GLU A 232 8.02 -42.46 -0.11
CA GLU A 232 9.05 -41.42 -0.21
C GLU A 232 9.22 -40.65 1.11
N ALA A 233 8.40 -40.94 2.12
CA ALA A 233 8.52 -40.32 3.42
C ALA A 233 9.82 -40.77 4.13
N ASP A 234 10.49 -39.80 4.76
CA ASP A 234 11.69 -40.00 5.59
C ASP A 234 11.37 -40.62 6.96
N LYS A 235 10.08 -40.64 7.33
CA LYS A 235 9.54 -41.28 8.52
C LYS A 235 8.34 -42.14 8.14
N THR A 236 8.00 -43.10 9.00
CA THR A 236 6.76 -43.87 8.83
C THR A 236 5.56 -42.95 8.91
N CYS A 237 4.61 -43.14 7.99
CA CYS A 237 3.35 -42.41 8.01
C CYS A 237 2.24 -43.26 8.61
N HIS A 238 1.28 -42.57 9.24
CA HIS A 238 0.13 -43.17 9.89
C HIS A 238 -1.16 -42.47 9.46
N LYS A 239 -2.22 -43.25 9.26
CA LYS A 239 -3.53 -42.78 8.85
C LYS A 239 -4.32 -42.31 10.06
N VAL A 240 -4.77 -41.06 10.02
CA VAL A 240 -5.67 -40.46 11.00
C VAL A 240 -7.04 -40.31 10.35
N VAL A 241 -8.05 -40.88 10.98
CA VAL A 241 -9.45 -40.74 10.55
C VAL A 241 -10.20 -39.96 11.60
N VAL A 242 -10.66 -38.77 11.26
CA VAL A 242 -11.53 -37.94 12.10
C VAL A 242 -12.97 -38.13 11.63
N LYS A 243 -13.85 -38.54 12.53
CA LYS A 243 -15.28 -38.68 12.30
C LYS A 243 -16.02 -37.53 12.96
N ASN A 244 -16.95 -36.93 12.22
CA ASN A 244 -17.70 -35.74 12.61
C ASN A 244 -16.77 -34.56 12.94
N GLY A 245 -15.72 -34.39 12.14
CA GLY A 245 -14.73 -33.34 12.33
C GLY A 245 -13.69 -33.33 11.21
N ASN A 246 -12.71 -32.43 11.34
CA ASN A 246 -11.65 -32.14 10.39
C ASN A 246 -10.28 -32.62 10.91
N GLY A 247 -9.30 -32.77 10.01
CA GLY A 247 -7.97 -33.31 10.33
C GLY A 247 -7.75 -34.78 9.97
N SER A 248 -8.62 -35.34 9.12
CA SER A 248 -8.36 -36.64 8.50
C SER A 248 -7.21 -36.54 7.50
N GLY A 249 -6.35 -37.55 7.47
CA GLY A 249 -5.24 -37.59 6.54
C GLY A 249 -4.25 -38.71 6.81
N THR A 250 -3.12 -38.64 6.12
CA THR A 250 -1.95 -39.47 6.40
C THR A 250 -0.81 -38.53 6.78
N TYR A 251 -0.13 -38.82 7.89
CA TYR A 251 0.82 -37.92 8.51
C TYR A 251 2.07 -38.67 8.96
N LYS A 252 3.22 -37.99 9.01
CA LYS A 252 4.48 -38.60 9.46
C LYS A 252 4.50 -38.78 10.98
N GLU A 253 5.21 -39.79 11.46
CA GLU A 253 5.48 -39.96 12.89
C GLU A 253 6.13 -38.69 13.49
N GLY A 254 5.55 -38.21 14.59
CA GLY A 254 5.93 -37.02 15.34
C GLY A 254 5.31 -35.72 14.81
N GLN A 255 4.57 -35.74 13.70
CA GLN A 255 3.87 -34.56 13.19
C GLN A 255 2.74 -34.14 14.13
N ASN A 256 2.59 -32.84 14.34
CA ASN A 256 1.46 -32.28 15.06
C ASN A 256 0.35 -31.91 14.07
N VAL A 257 -0.88 -32.32 14.35
CA VAL A 257 -2.05 -32.18 13.48
C VAL A 257 -3.16 -31.50 14.26
N THR A 258 -3.67 -30.39 13.74
CA THR A 258 -4.90 -29.79 14.26
C THR A 258 -6.08 -30.64 13.85
N VAL A 259 -6.81 -31.14 14.85
CA VAL A 259 -8.07 -31.86 14.70
C VAL A 259 -9.17 -31.01 15.31
N SER A 260 -10.23 -30.76 14.56
CA SER A 260 -11.34 -29.93 15.00
C SER A 260 -12.69 -30.56 14.72
N CYS A 261 -13.72 -30.11 15.41
CA CYS A 261 -15.12 -30.43 15.11
C CYS A 261 -15.99 -29.23 15.44
N ASP A 262 -17.21 -29.21 14.88
CA ASP A 262 -18.19 -28.20 15.22
C ASP A 262 -18.65 -28.37 16.68
N LEU A 263 -18.97 -27.25 17.33
CA LEU A 263 -19.44 -27.25 18.71
C LEU A 263 -20.82 -27.92 18.83
N PHE A 264 -21.63 -27.84 17.78
CA PHE A 264 -22.91 -28.52 17.67
C PHE A 264 -22.95 -29.33 16.37
N ASN A 265 -23.64 -30.47 16.39
CA ASN A 265 -23.90 -31.23 15.17
C ASN A 265 -25.20 -30.78 14.48
N GLU A 266 -25.49 -31.33 13.30
CA GLU A 266 -26.71 -31.06 12.54
C GLU A 266 -28.02 -31.35 13.30
N GLN A 267 -27.96 -32.13 14.39
CA GLN A 267 -29.10 -32.46 15.25
C GLN A 267 -29.26 -31.48 16.43
N GLY A 268 -28.38 -30.46 16.55
CA GLY A 268 -28.38 -29.49 17.64
C GLY A 268 -27.82 -30.05 18.96
N GLU A 269 -27.13 -31.18 18.92
CA GLU A 269 -26.45 -31.76 20.07
C GLU A 269 -25.08 -31.08 20.25
N LYS A 270 -24.69 -30.83 21.51
CA LYS A 270 -23.42 -30.17 21.85
C LYS A 270 -22.30 -31.18 21.95
N PHE A 271 -21.13 -30.82 21.44
CA PHE A 271 -19.90 -31.59 21.60
C PHE A 271 -19.64 -31.88 23.09
N ASP A 272 -19.47 -33.16 23.42
CA ASP A 272 -19.13 -33.60 24.78
C ASP A 272 -17.66 -33.99 24.89
N HIS A 273 -17.18 -34.87 24.01
CA HIS A 273 -15.77 -35.28 24.01
C HIS A 273 -15.31 -35.97 22.72
N TRP A 274 -13.99 -36.10 22.59
CA TRP A 274 -13.36 -36.97 21.60
C TRP A 274 -13.19 -38.40 22.14
N GLU A 275 -13.77 -39.36 21.43
CA GLU A 275 -13.37 -40.77 21.53
C GLU A 275 -12.14 -41.01 20.66
N VAL A 276 -11.14 -41.68 21.22
CA VAL A 276 -9.84 -41.87 20.55
C VAL A 276 -9.51 -43.35 20.56
N LYS A 277 -9.25 -43.90 19.38
CA LYS A 277 -8.99 -45.32 19.16
C LYS A 277 -7.75 -45.53 18.30
N SER A 278 -6.87 -46.45 18.71
CA SER A 278 -5.82 -46.99 17.85
C SER A 278 -6.41 -48.04 16.91
N ASN A 279 -6.08 -47.92 15.62
CA ASN A 279 -6.42 -48.91 14.60
C ASN A 279 -5.26 -49.86 14.31
N THR A 280 -4.12 -49.67 14.96
CA THR A 280 -2.94 -50.53 14.79
C THR A 280 -2.97 -51.68 15.79
N GLU A 281 -2.88 -52.91 15.28
CA GLU A 281 -2.90 -54.12 16.10
C GLU A 281 -1.80 -54.09 17.18
N GLY A 282 -2.17 -54.39 18.42
CA GLY A 282 -1.24 -54.39 19.56
C GLY A 282 -0.92 -53.01 20.15
N VAL A 283 -1.33 -51.91 19.52
CA VAL A 283 -1.16 -50.54 20.06
C VAL A 283 -2.41 -50.12 20.84
N LYS A 284 -2.22 -49.72 22.10
CA LYS A 284 -3.31 -49.30 23.00
C LYS A 284 -3.75 -47.86 22.69
N ASP A 285 -5.05 -47.58 22.79
CA ASP A 285 -5.63 -46.25 22.53
C ASP A 285 -4.97 -45.10 23.30
N LYS A 286 -4.49 -45.35 24.52
CA LYS A 286 -3.75 -44.36 25.33
C LYS A 286 -2.43 -43.87 24.72
N LYS A 287 -1.99 -44.48 23.61
CA LYS A 287 -0.82 -44.07 22.82
C LYS A 287 -1.16 -43.07 21.72
N VAL A 288 -2.43 -42.84 21.44
CA VAL A 288 -2.83 -41.73 20.57
C VAL A 288 -2.77 -40.45 21.40
N ASN A 289 -1.85 -39.55 21.02
CA ASN A 289 -1.45 -38.41 21.84
C ASN A 289 -2.22 -37.15 21.44
N VAL A 290 -3.35 -36.91 22.11
CA VAL A 290 -4.18 -35.71 21.92
C VAL A 290 -3.99 -34.74 23.08
N SER A 291 -3.95 -33.45 22.77
CA SER A 291 -3.79 -32.39 23.78
C SER A 291 -4.99 -32.26 24.72
N SER A 292 -6.18 -32.67 24.28
CA SER A 292 -7.41 -32.68 25.06
C SER A 292 -8.41 -33.66 24.47
N LYS A 293 -9.39 -34.07 25.28
CA LYS A 293 -10.60 -34.76 24.79
C LYS A 293 -11.85 -33.90 24.92
N LYS A 294 -11.73 -32.69 25.46
CA LYS A 294 -12.86 -31.82 25.88
C LYS A 294 -12.89 -30.47 25.17
N LYS A 295 -12.04 -30.26 24.17
CA LYS A 295 -12.05 -29.07 23.32
C LYS A 295 -12.48 -29.47 21.91
N THR A 296 -13.23 -28.60 21.25
CA THR A 296 -13.65 -28.76 19.85
C THR A 296 -12.46 -28.71 18.91
N GLU A 297 -11.40 -27.99 19.25
CA GLU A 297 -10.11 -27.98 18.55
C GLU A 297 -8.99 -28.51 19.45
N ILE A 298 -8.22 -29.46 18.93
CA ILE A 298 -7.14 -30.14 19.64
C ILE A 298 -5.91 -30.32 18.74
N ASN A 299 -4.77 -30.54 19.38
CA ASN A 299 -3.52 -30.93 18.71
C ASN A 299 -3.32 -32.43 18.90
N LEU A 300 -3.09 -33.17 17.81
CA LEU A 300 -2.72 -34.58 17.78
C LEU A 300 -1.25 -34.70 17.40
N ILE A 301 -0.43 -35.27 18.28
CA ILE A 301 0.91 -35.73 17.90
C ILE A 301 0.79 -37.15 17.36
N VAL A 302 1.10 -37.32 16.08
CA VAL A 302 0.96 -38.60 15.38
C VAL A 302 2.08 -39.54 15.85
N GLU A 303 1.74 -40.53 16.67
CA GLU A 303 2.68 -41.58 17.10
C GLU A 303 2.65 -42.79 16.14
N LYS A 304 3.28 -43.90 16.54
CA LYS A 304 3.47 -45.12 15.74
C LYS A 304 2.19 -45.95 15.54
N CYS A 305 1.06 -45.31 15.24
CA CYS A 305 -0.19 -46.00 14.96
C CYS A 305 -1.15 -45.19 14.11
N ASP A 306 -1.85 -45.89 13.22
CA ASP A 306 -3.10 -45.40 12.64
C ASP A 306 -4.13 -45.24 13.75
N CYS A 307 -4.98 -44.21 13.67
CA CYS A 307 -5.98 -43.93 14.68
C CYS A 307 -7.30 -43.39 14.12
N THR A 308 -8.34 -43.49 14.93
CA THR A 308 -9.62 -42.85 14.69
C THR A 308 -9.96 -41.96 15.88
N LEU A 309 -10.32 -40.72 15.58
CA LEU A 309 -10.90 -39.76 16.52
C LEU A 309 -12.35 -39.55 16.13
N THR A 310 -13.27 -39.71 17.07
CA THR A 310 -14.71 -39.49 16.83
C THR A 310 -15.18 -38.39 17.75
N ALA A 311 -15.69 -37.29 17.20
CA ALA A 311 -16.38 -36.29 18.01
C ALA A 311 -17.73 -36.86 18.45
N VAL A 312 -17.93 -36.93 19.77
CA VAL A 312 -19.15 -37.42 20.40
C VAL A 312 -19.96 -36.23 20.89
N TYR A 313 -21.23 -36.24 20.52
CA TYR A 313 -22.19 -35.19 20.82
C TYR A 313 -23.25 -35.70 21.79
N THR A 314 -23.78 -34.80 22.62
CA THR A 314 -24.82 -35.10 23.61
C THR A 314 -25.85 -33.97 23.63
N LYS A 315 -27.04 -34.25 24.17
CA LYS A 315 -28.11 -33.26 24.23
C LYS A 315 -27.64 -31.96 24.90
N ALA A 316 -27.82 -30.84 24.21
CA ALA A 316 -27.44 -29.53 24.72
C ALA A 316 -28.26 -29.13 25.96
N GLU A 317 -27.60 -28.47 26.92
CA GLU A 317 -28.25 -27.77 28.03
C GLU A 317 -28.46 -26.29 27.65
N GLY A 318 -29.72 -25.86 27.56
CA GLY A 318 -30.09 -24.51 27.14
C GLY A 318 -30.60 -24.42 25.70
N SER A 319 -31.09 -23.24 25.31
CA SER A 319 -31.51 -22.97 23.93
C SER A 319 -30.28 -22.80 23.05
N VAL A 320 -30.29 -23.46 21.90
CA VAL A 320 -29.28 -23.30 20.84
C VAL A 320 -29.86 -22.35 19.81
N GLY A 321 -29.09 -21.33 19.45
CA GLY A 321 -29.38 -20.44 18.33
C GLY A 321 -28.33 -20.62 17.24
N SER A 322 -28.62 -20.07 16.06
CA SER A 322 -27.76 -20.21 14.89
C SER A 322 -27.52 -18.87 14.20
N VAL A 323 -26.32 -18.71 13.67
CA VAL A 323 -25.92 -17.60 12.81
C VAL A 323 -25.51 -18.18 11.46
N ALA A 324 -26.31 -17.91 10.43
CA ALA A 324 -26.01 -18.30 9.06
C ALA A 324 -25.36 -17.13 8.32
N VAL A 325 -24.29 -17.40 7.57
CA VAL A 325 -23.64 -16.41 6.70
C VAL A 325 -24.07 -16.65 5.25
N LEU A 326 -24.51 -15.61 4.55
CA LEU A 326 -24.81 -15.65 3.12
C LEU A 326 -23.60 -15.21 2.28
N LYS A 327 -23.64 -15.51 0.99
CA LYS A 327 -22.77 -14.88 -0.01
C LYS A 327 -23.30 -13.49 -0.36
N ALA A 328 -22.48 -12.71 -1.07
CA ALA A 328 -22.84 -11.37 -1.56
C ALA A 328 -24.14 -11.35 -2.39
N ASP A 329 -24.39 -12.42 -3.17
CA ASP A 329 -25.58 -12.60 -3.99
C ASP A 329 -26.81 -13.10 -3.21
N LYS A 330 -26.71 -13.14 -1.87
CA LYS A 330 -27.72 -13.64 -0.92
C LYS A 330 -28.01 -15.13 -1.05
N SER A 331 -27.19 -15.89 -1.78
CA SER A 331 -27.24 -17.35 -1.72
C SER A 331 -26.66 -17.85 -0.39
N ALA A 332 -27.16 -19.00 0.09
CA ALA A 332 -26.65 -19.61 1.31
C ALA A 332 -25.19 -20.04 1.15
N THR A 333 -24.41 -19.90 2.22
CA THR A 333 -23.16 -20.65 2.38
C THR A 333 -23.45 -21.96 3.09
N ASP A 334 -22.51 -22.90 3.04
CA ASP A 334 -22.58 -24.13 3.83
C ASP A 334 -22.19 -23.89 5.31
N LYS A 335 -21.82 -22.65 5.69
CA LYS A 335 -21.38 -22.31 7.04
C LYS A 335 -22.53 -21.79 7.89
N VAL A 336 -22.91 -22.56 8.89
CA VAL A 336 -23.82 -22.18 9.97
C VAL A 336 -23.07 -22.31 11.29
N TYR A 337 -23.11 -21.26 12.09
CA TYR A 337 -22.43 -21.21 13.38
C TYR A 337 -23.46 -21.31 14.48
N ASP A 338 -23.43 -22.44 15.20
CA ASP A 338 -24.35 -22.70 16.30
C ASP A 338 -23.66 -22.43 17.65
N ASN A 339 -24.39 -21.76 18.55
CA ASN A 339 -23.96 -21.66 19.94
C ASN A 339 -25.16 -21.60 20.90
N THR A 340 -24.89 -21.71 22.20
CA THR A 340 -25.88 -21.39 23.23
C THR A 340 -26.30 -19.93 23.10
N VAL A 341 -27.60 -19.66 23.17
CA VAL A 341 -28.14 -18.29 23.09
C VAL A 341 -27.48 -17.39 24.15
N GLY A 342 -27.02 -16.21 23.71
CA GLY A 342 -26.28 -15.24 24.53
C GLY A 342 -24.75 -15.40 24.49
N GLU A 343 -24.24 -16.52 23.97
CA GLU A 343 -22.81 -16.71 23.70
C GLU A 343 -22.44 -16.17 22.30
N LYS A 344 -21.14 -16.04 22.03
CA LYS A 344 -20.63 -15.49 20.77
C LYS A 344 -20.18 -16.57 19.80
N VAL A 345 -20.27 -16.28 18.51
CA VAL A 345 -19.64 -17.04 17.43
C VAL A 345 -18.74 -16.12 16.61
N TRP A 346 -17.57 -16.63 16.23
CA TRP A 346 -16.67 -15.93 15.31
C TRP A 346 -17.08 -16.23 13.88
N VAL A 347 -17.43 -15.20 13.12
CA VAL A 347 -17.84 -15.33 11.71
C VAL A 347 -16.86 -14.58 10.82
N THR A 348 -16.70 -15.07 9.59
CA THR A 348 -15.87 -14.44 8.55
C THR A 348 -16.66 -14.37 7.26
N ALA A 349 -16.63 -13.21 6.60
CA ALA A 349 -17.26 -13.02 5.30
C ALA A 349 -16.57 -13.89 4.24
N PRO A 350 -17.33 -14.47 3.28
CA PRO A 350 -16.74 -15.13 2.12
C PRO A 350 -15.77 -14.19 1.37
N ALA A 351 -14.89 -14.76 0.54
CA ALA A 351 -14.05 -13.94 -0.32
C ALA A 351 -14.90 -13.08 -1.27
N ALA A 352 -14.48 -11.84 -1.48
CA ALA A 352 -15.13 -10.92 -2.40
C ALA A 352 -14.96 -11.37 -3.86
N ALA A 353 -15.84 -10.88 -4.73
CA ALA A 353 -15.66 -10.98 -6.18
C ALA A 353 -14.54 -10.03 -6.65
N GLN A 354 -14.06 -10.20 -7.89
CA GLN A 354 -13.01 -9.34 -8.45
C GLN A 354 -13.38 -7.85 -8.37
N GLY A 355 -12.45 -7.04 -7.84
CA GLY A 355 -12.63 -5.60 -7.73
C GLY A 355 -13.62 -5.16 -6.65
N MET A 356 -14.05 -6.08 -5.79
CA MET A 356 -14.95 -5.80 -4.67
C MET A 356 -14.23 -6.02 -3.35
N VAL A 357 -14.56 -5.23 -2.32
CA VAL A 357 -14.02 -5.36 -0.96
C VAL A 357 -15.16 -5.36 0.05
N PHE A 358 -14.95 -6.04 1.18
CA PHE A 358 -15.94 -6.08 2.26
C PHE A 358 -16.14 -4.67 2.82
N ASP A 359 -17.39 -4.25 2.95
CA ASP A 359 -17.76 -2.95 3.50
C ASP A 359 -18.39 -3.09 4.88
N HIS A 360 -19.48 -3.85 4.99
CA HIS A 360 -20.12 -4.14 6.27
C HIS A 360 -21.04 -5.37 6.24
N TRP A 361 -21.48 -5.78 7.43
CA TRP A 361 -22.50 -6.81 7.64
C TRP A 361 -23.91 -6.22 7.73
N GLU A 362 -24.85 -6.76 6.98
CA GLU A 362 -26.29 -6.66 7.22
C GLU A 362 -26.79 -7.88 8.01
N SER A 363 -27.78 -7.70 8.89
CA SER A 363 -28.29 -8.78 9.74
C SER A 363 -29.81 -8.77 9.85
N THR A 364 -30.41 -9.96 9.95
CA THR A 364 -31.83 -10.12 10.33
C THR A 364 -32.06 -10.06 11.84
N GLY A 365 -30.99 -10.17 12.65
CA GLY A 365 -31.02 -10.06 14.10
C GLY A 365 -30.80 -8.63 14.60
N ASN A 366 -30.50 -8.48 15.89
CA ASN A 366 -30.14 -7.20 16.46
C ASN A 366 -28.73 -6.78 16.03
N ALA A 367 -28.61 -5.62 15.37
CA ALA A 367 -27.31 -5.09 14.92
C ALA A 367 -26.32 -4.84 16.07
N GLU A 368 -26.80 -4.55 17.28
CA GLU A 368 -25.94 -4.36 18.46
C GLU A 368 -25.25 -5.66 18.93
N ASN A 369 -25.71 -6.82 18.44
CA ASN A 369 -25.10 -8.10 18.75
C ASN A 369 -23.88 -8.42 17.87
N ILE A 370 -23.57 -7.58 16.88
CA ILE A 370 -22.36 -7.67 16.05
C ILE A 370 -21.32 -6.74 16.67
N GLU A 371 -20.20 -7.29 17.14
CA GLU A 371 -19.16 -6.48 17.82
C GLU A 371 -18.58 -5.39 16.91
N ASN A 372 -18.26 -5.76 15.67
CA ASN A 372 -17.82 -4.82 14.66
C ASN A 372 -18.38 -5.19 13.29
N ALA A 373 -19.47 -4.52 12.89
CA ALA A 373 -20.10 -4.76 11.60
C ALA A 373 -19.24 -4.34 10.39
N LYS A 374 -18.15 -3.58 10.60
CA LYS A 374 -17.23 -3.13 9.54
C LYS A 374 -15.96 -3.97 9.41
N GLU A 375 -15.80 -4.99 10.24
CA GLU A 375 -14.71 -5.96 10.08
C GLU A 375 -15.20 -7.21 9.35
N GLN A 376 -14.40 -7.67 8.38
CA GLN A 376 -14.70 -8.86 7.59
C GLN A 376 -14.87 -10.11 8.47
N SER A 377 -14.15 -10.17 9.59
CA SER A 377 -14.34 -11.17 10.63
C SER A 377 -14.73 -10.51 11.94
N THR A 378 -15.76 -11.02 12.62
CA THR A 378 -16.26 -10.40 13.85
C THR A 378 -16.95 -11.42 14.74
N ASN A 379 -17.11 -11.11 16.02
CA ASN A 379 -17.98 -11.90 16.89
C ASN A 379 -19.43 -11.43 16.76
N VAL A 380 -20.33 -12.41 16.74
CA VAL A 380 -21.78 -12.18 16.78
C VAL A 380 -22.38 -12.94 17.95
N THR A 381 -23.16 -12.22 18.76
CA THR A 381 -23.88 -12.82 19.89
C THR A 381 -25.11 -13.57 19.36
N VAL A 382 -25.23 -14.84 19.73
CA VAL A 382 -26.28 -15.75 19.25
C VAL A 382 -27.62 -15.43 19.91
N GLU A 383 -28.68 -15.37 19.10
CA GLU A 383 -30.04 -15.03 19.52
C GLU A 383 -30.96 -16.26 19.55
N GLU A 384 -32.13 -16.14 20.21
CA GLU A 384 -33.15 -17.20 20.22
C GLU A 384 -33.71 -17.50 18.82
N ASN A 385 -33.87 -16.45 18.01
CA ASN A 385 -34.27 -16.60 16.61
C ASN A 385 -33.02 -16.74 15.73
N PRO A 386 -33.02 -17.60 14.69
CA PRO A 386 -31.91 -17.72 13.75
C PRO A 386 -31.54 -16.36 13.15
N VAL A 387 -30.26 -16.01 13.24
CA VAL A 387 -29.68 -14.79 12.67
C VAL A 387 -29.11 -15.12 11.30
N VAL A 388 -29.41 -14.28 10.30
CA VAL A 388 -28.82 -14.37 8.97
C VAL A 388 -27.99 -13.13 8.72
N LEU A 389 -26.70 -13.32 8.47
CA LEU A 389 -25.76 -12.27 8.11
C LEU A 389 -25.55 -12.24 6.60
N THR A 390 -25.68 -11.05 6.01
CA THR A 390 -25.37 -10.81 4.60
C THR A 390 -24.19 -9.86 4.52
N PRO A 391 -23.04 -10.28 3.97
CA PRO A 391 -21.91 -9.39 3.76
C PRO A 391 -22.18 -8.48 2.55
N VAL A 392 -21.97 -7.18 2.74
CA VAL A 392 -22.05 -6.17 1.70
C VAL A 392 -20.64 -5.87 1.22
N TYR A 393 -20.48 -5.82 -0.11
CA TYR A 393 -19.23 -5.47 -0.75
C TYR A 393 -19.42 -4.22 -1.60
N VAL A 394 -18.39 -3.38 -1.64
CA VAL A 394 -18.33 -2.19 -2.48
C VAL A 394 -17.20 -2.32 -3.50
N ALA A 395 -17.25 -1.52 -4.57
CA ALA A 395 -16.14 -1.45 -5.51
C ALA A 395 -14.90 -0.97 -4.76
N SER A 396 -13.80 -1.71 -4.92
CA SER A 396 -12.53 -1.35 -4.33
C SER A 396 -11.93 -0.15 -5.04
N THR A 397 -11.40 0.79 -4.28
CA THR A 397 -10.56 1.88 -4.81
C THR A 397 -9.18 1.40 -5.19
N ASP A 398 -8.72 0.31 -4.57
CA ASP A 398 -7.46 -0.37 -4.88
C ASP A 398 -7.73 -1.70 -5.60
N PRO A 399 -7.00 -2.02 -6.68
CA PRO A 399 -7.11 -3.33 -7.31
C PRO A 399 -6.87 -4.49 -6.32
N THR A 400 -7.77 -5.48 -6.39
CA THR A 400 -7.69 -6.74 -5.65
C THR A 400 -6.93 -7.78 -6.45
N PHE A 401 -6.24 -8.69 -5.77
CA PHE A 401 -5.43 -9.72 -6.40
C PHE A 401 -6.07 -11.10 -6.27
N ALA A 402 -6.08 -11.85 -7.37
CA ALA A 402 -6.68 -13.18 -7.42
C ALA A 402 -5.75 -14.21 -6.76
N VAL A 403 -6.30 -14.98 -5.83
CA VAL A 403 -5.68 -16.14 -5.23
C VAL A 403 -6.46 -17.38 -5.66
N THR A 404 -5.74 -18.35 -6.22
CA THR A 404 -6.28 -19.66 -6.58
C THR A 404 -5.66 -20.71 -5.67
N VAL A 405 -6.48 -21.45 -4.92
CA VAL A 405 -6.05 -22.61 -4.16
C VAL A 405 -6.46 -23.87 -4.93
N GLU A 406 -5.47 -24.62 -5.42
CA GLU A 406 -5.72 -25.89 -6.07
C GLU A 406 -5.96 -27.00 -5.05
N ASN A 407 -6.90 -27.92 -5.32
CA ASN A 407 -7.19 -29.05 -4.43
C ASN A 407 -7.35 -28.64 -2.96
N GLY A 408 -8.04 -27.53 -2.72
CA GLY A 408 -8.23 -26.97 -1.38
C GLY A 408 -9.28 -25.85 -1.37
N THR A 409 -9.32 -25.12 -0.26
CA THR A 409 -10.19 -23.96 -0.05
C THR A 409 -9.37 -22.71 0.23
N GLY A 410 -9.94 -21.53 0.00
CA GLY A 410 -9.28 -20.24 0.21
C GLY A 410 -9.03 -19.43 -1.07
N SER A 411 -9.54 -19.90 -2.21
CA SER A 411 -9.54 -19.11 -3.45
C SER A 411 -10.44 -17.88 -3.33
N GLY A 412 -10.03 -16.76 -3.93
CA GLY A 412 -10.75 -15.50 -3.83
C GLY A 412 -9.99 -14.32 -4.40
N TYR A 413 -10.46 -13.11 -4.10
CA TYR A 413 -9.79 -11.86 -4.40
C TYR A 413 -9.52 -11.11 -3.10
N TYR A 414 -8.30 -10.61 -2.94
CA TYR A 414 -7.78 -10.09 -1.69
C TYR A 414 -7.00 -8.79 -1.91
N LEU A 415 -7.06 -7.87 -0.96
CA LEU A 415 -6.19 -6.70 -0.89
C LEU A 415 -4.86 -7.05 -0.22
N PRO A 416 -3.78 -6.29 -0.49
CA PRO A 416 -2.59 -6.33 0.35
C PRO A 416 -2.93 -6.14 1.83
N GLY A 417 -2.34 -6.96 2.71
CA GLY A 417 -2.61 -6.97 4.15
C GLY A 417 -3.74 -7.90 4.59
N ASP A 418 -4.58 -8.39 3.67
CA ASP A 418 -5.63 -9.35 4.02
C ASP A 418 -5.02 -10.65 4.54
N THR A 419 -5.52 -11.16 5.67
CA THR A 419 -5.18 -12.51 6.14
C THR A 419 -6.03 -13.54 5.41
N VAL A 420 -5.40 -14.40 4.61
CA VAL A 420 -6.05 -15.43 3.80
C VAL A 420 -5.86 -16.80 4.44
N HIS A 421 -6.97 -17.47 4.75
CA HIS A 421 -6.97 -18.84 5.28
C HIS A 421 -7.12 -19.85 4.15
N ILE A 422 -6.23 -20.85 4.13
CA ILE A 422 -6.23 -21.91 3.12
C ILE A 422 -6.22 -23.29 3.78
N THR A 423 -6.88 -24.25 3.15
CA THR A 423 -6.92 -25.63 3.62
C THR A 423 -6.77 -26.58 2.44
N ALA A 424 -5.86 -27.54 2.52
CA ALA A 424 -5.67 -28.56 1.50
C ALA A 424 -6.70 -29.68 1.67
N ASN A 425 -7.17 -30.24 0.57
CA ASN A 425 -8.02 -31.41 0.60
C ASN A 425 -7.27 -32.62 1.20
N VAL A 426 -8.04 -33.59 1.71
CA VAL A 426 -7.47 -34.83 2.26
C VAL A 426 -6.71 -35.58 1.14
N PRO A 427 -5.44 -35.98 1.37
CA PRO A 427 -4.68 -36.74 0.38
C PRO A 427 -5.36 -38.07 0.05
N LYS A 428 -5.26 -38.50 -1.20
CA LYS A 428 -5.70 -39.84 -1.62
C LYS A 428 -4.90 -40.94 -0.88
N ASP A 429 -5.50 -42.12 -0.72
CA ASP A 429 -4.84 -43.27 -0.09
C ASP A 429 -3.47 -43.56 -0.73
N GLY A 430 -2.46 -43.80 0.12
CA GLY A 430 -1.07 -44.02 -0.32
C GLY A 430 -0.22 -42.75 -0.42
N TYR A 431 -0.80 -41.57 -0.16
CA TYR A 431 -0.13 -40.27 -0.20
C TYR A 431 -0.31 -39.51 1.12
N TYR A 432 0.60 -38.57 1.39
CA TYR A 432 0.51 -37.64 2.51
C TYR A 432 0.72 -36.21 2.02
N PHE A 433 0.17 -35.23 2.74
CA PHE A 433 0.44 -33.81 2.48
C PHE A 433 1.86 -33.48 2.94
N ASP A 434 2.69 -32.98 2.04
CA ASP A 434 4.09 -32.67 2.31
C ASP A 434 4.28 -31.20 2.67
N HIS A 435 3.90 -30.29 1.78
CA HIS A 435 3.96 -28.84 1.98
C HIS A 435 3.09 -28.11 0.94
N TRP A 436 2.91 -26.81 1.14
CA TRP A 436 2.36 -25.88 0.14
C TRP A 436 3.45 -25.28 -0.72
N THR A 437 3.14 -25.03 -2.00
CA THR A 437 3.92 -24.15 -2.87
C THR A 437 3.05 -23.01 -3.35
N ASN A 438 3.64 -21.83 -3.57
CA ASN A 438 2.98 -20.71 -4.21
C ASN A 438 3.74 -20.28 -5.47
N SER A 439 3.01 -19.98 -6.54
CA SER A 439 3.59 -19.47 -7.77
C SER A 439 2.72 -18.44 -8.46
N ASP A 440 3.34 -17.55 -9.23
CA ASP A 440 2.65 -16.72 -10.21
C ASP A 440 2.26 -17.54 -11.46
N LYS A 441 1.74 -16.84 -12.48
CA LYS A 441 1.35 -17.43 -13.77
C LYS A 441 2.52 -18.07 -14.52
N ASP A 442 3.72 -17.53 -14.37
CA ASP A 442 4.92 -17.98 -15.07
C ASP A 442 5.63 -19.12 -14.33
N GLY A 443 5.15 -19.49 -13.14
CA GLY A 443 5.67 -20.55 -12.30
C GLY A 443 6.79 -20.12 -11.36
N ASN A 444 7.07 -18.81 -11.28
CA ASN A 444 8.01 -18.27 -10.31
C ASN A 444 7.35 -18.18 -8.94
N SER A 445 8.14 -18.17 -7.86
CA SER A 445 7.60 -18.00 -6.51
C SER A 445 6.86 -16.67 -6.41
N ALA A 446 5.66 -16.69 -5.84
CA ALA A 446 4.82 -15.50 -5.70
C ALA A 446 5.15 -14.65 -4.45
N GLY A 447 6.23 -14.99 -3.72
CA GLY A 447 6.68 -14.23 -2.55
C GLY A 447 5.75 -14.33 -1.33
N LEU A 448 4.77 -15.24 -1.35
CA LEU A 448 3.84 -15.41 -0.24
C LEU A 448 4.51 -16.19 0.90
N ALA A 449 4.55 -15.57 2.08
CA ALA A 449 5.00 -16.20 3.32
C ALA A 449 3.78 -16.80 4.05
N LEU A 450 3.69 -18.13 4.04
CA LEU A 450 2.68 -18.85 4.81
C LEU A 450 3.13 -18.94 6.28
N GLU A 451 2.17 -18.85 7.21
CA GLU A 451 2.41 -19.07 8.64
C GLU A 451 3.09 -20.43 8.89
N SER A 452 2.67 -21.45 8.13
CA SER A 452 3.41 -22.70 8.01
C SER A 452 3.11 -23.43 6.70
N GLU A 453 4.08 -23.50 5.80
CA GLU A 453 3.99 -24.26 4.55
C GLU A 453 3.79 -25.78 4.77
N TYR A 454 4.18 -26.33 5.93
CA TYR A 454 4.06 -27.76 6.26
C TYR A 454 2.76 -28.14 6.96
N TYR A 455 1.83 -27.19 7.10
CA TYR A 455 0.51 -27.44 7.68
C TYR A 455 -0.55 -27.38 6.59
N TYR A 456 -1.37 -28.43 6.52
CA TYR A 456 -2.41 -28.53 5.49
C TYR A 456 -3.49 -27.44 5.63
N ASP A 457 -3.64 -26.88 6.83
CA ASP A 457 -4.54 -25.81 7.21
C ASP A 457 -3.68 -24.68 7.78
N THR A 458 -3.65 -23.53 7.11
CA THR A 458 -2.71 -22.45 7.41
C THR A 458 -3.23 -21.11 6.89
N THR A 459 -2.50 -20.04 7.21
CA THR A 459 -2.80 -18.68 6.76
C THR A 459 -1.60 -18.04 6.07
N PHE A 460 -1.84 -16.99 5.30
CA PHE A 460 -0.81 -16.05 4.85
C PHE A 460 -1.39 -14.63 4.79
N GLU A 461 -0.53 -13.63 4.86
CA GLU A 461 -0.92 -12.24 4.58
C GLU A 461 -0.72 -11.95 3.09
N MET A 462 -1.74 -11.41 2.43
CA MET A 462 -1.66 -11.10 1.01
C MET A 462 -0.69 -9.93 0.78
N VAL A 463 0.23 -10.10 -0.16
CA VAL A 463 1.31 -9.12 -0.41
C VAL A 463 0.91 -8.06 -1.45
N ASP A 464 1.65 -6.95 -1.50
CA ASP A 464 1.58 -5.97 -2.58
C ASP A 464 2.03 -6.62 -3.91
N ARG A 465 1.06 -6.93 -4.79
CA ARG A 465 1.36 -7.52 -6.10
C ARG A 465 1.71 -6.49 -7.17
N TYR A 466 1.58 -5.18 -6.95
CA TYR A 466 2.10 -4.19 -7.90
C TYR A 466 3.63 -4.29 -7.99
N ALA A 467 4.29 -4.64 -6.88
CA ALA A 467 5.73 -4.90 -6.84
C ALA A 467 6.14 -5.99 -7.85
N SER A 468 5.27 -6.96 -8.12
CA SER A 468 5.58 -8.04 -9.07
C SER A 468 5.81 -7.55 -10.52
N ILE A 469 5.25 -6.40 -10.93
CA ILE A 469 5.60 -5.79 -12.22
C ILE A 469 7.09 -5.43 -12.23
N ALA A 470 7.55 -4.75 -11.18
CA ALA A 470 8.93 -4.32 -11.05
C ALA A 470 9.88 -5.53 -10.91
N GLU A 471 9.46 -6.57 -10.18
CA GLU A 471 10.18 -7.86 -10.11
C GLU A 471 10.32 -8.48 -11.51
N SER A 472 9.24 -8.50 -12.29
CA SER A 472 9.26 -9.00 -13.67
C SER A 472 10.17 -8.19 -14.61
N MET A 473 10.23 -6.86 -14.43
CA MET A 473 11.18 -5.99 -15.15
C MET A 473 12.62 -6.35 -14.79
N ILE A 474 12.90 -6.52 -13.50
CA ILE A 474 14.21 -6.92 -12.97
C ILE A 474 14.62 -8.29 -13.50
N ASP A 475 13.72 -9.27 -13.52
CA ASP A 475 13.97 -10.62 -14.03
C ASP A 475 14.27 -10.61 -15.54
N LYS A 476 13.66 -9.69 -16.29
CA LYS A 476 13.99 -9.41 -17.70
C LYS A 476 15.33 -8.66 -17.87
N GLY A 477 15.92 -8.22 -16.77
CA GLY A 477 17.25 -7.63 -16.68
C GLY A 477 17.29 -6.12 -16.56
N ASP A 478 16.16 -5.46 -16.25
CA ASP A 478 16.16 -4.02 -16.01
C ASP A 478 16.97 -3.66 -14.77
N LYS A 479 17.75 -2.57 -14.88
CA LYS A 479 18.69 -2.12 -13.84
C LYS A 479 18.47 -0.70 -13.38
N ALA A 480 17.64 0.08 -14.07
CA ALA A 480 17.21 1.39 -13.59
C ALA A 480 15.69 1.53 -13.72
N LEU A 481 15.02 1.68 -12.58
CA LEU A 481 13.57 1.74 -12.46
C LEU A 481 13.12 3.14 -12.02
N PHE A 482 12.02 3.61 -12.58
CA PHE A 482 11.42 4.90 -12.26
C PHE A 482 9.90 4.81 -12.17
N ALA A 483 9.29 5.49 -11.19
CA ALA A 483 7.84 5.50 -10.98
C ALA A 483 7.34 6.91 -10.62
N GLY A 484 7.82 7.92 -11.34
CA GLY A 484 7.41 9.30 -11.10
C GLY A 484 5.91 9.52 -11.29
N GLY A 485 5.27 10.20 -10.33
CA GLY A 485 3.84 10.52 -10.36
C GLY A 485 2.89 9.33 -10.18
N CYS A 486 3.41 8.18 -9.74
CA CYS A 486 2.66 6.94 -9.56
C CYS A 486 2.37 6.69 -8.08
N ASP A 487 1.10 6.48 -7.72
CA ASP A 487 0.69 6.20 -6.33
C ASP A 487 1.25 4.87 -5.78
N LYS A 488 1.70 3.98 -6.67
CA LYS A 488 2.36 2.70 -6.33
C LYS A 488 3.88 2.76 -6.54
N SER A 489 4.49 3.94 -6.48
CA SER A 489 5.95 4.11 -6.60
C SER A 489 6.74 3.34 -5.53
N ALA A 490 6.17 3.19 -4.33
CA ALA A 490 6.73 2.39 -3.23
C ALA A 490 6.99 0.92 -3.65
N SER A 491 6.21 0.38 -4.59
CA SER A 491 6.35 -0.98 -5.07
C SER A 491 7.70 -1.25 -5.76
N LEU A 492 8.39 -0.22 -6.30
CA LEU A 492 9.77 -0.37 -6.79
C LEU A 492 10.75 -0.72 -5.66
N TYR A 493 10.56 -0.13 -4.48
CA TYR A 493 11.40 -0.39 -3.31
C TYR A 493 11.08 -1.74 -2.69
N THR A 494 9.79 -2.12 -2.63
CA THR A 494 9.36 -3.46 -2.23
C THR A 494 10.05 -4.53 -3.09
N ALA A 495 10.00 -4.39 -4.42
CA ALA A 495 10.65 -5.32 -5.35
C ALA A 495 12.17 -5.37 -5.13
N LYS A 496 12.85 -4.21 -5.05
CA LYS A 496 14.30 -4.14 -4.81
C LYS A 496 14.73 -4.81 -3.50
N ASN A 497 13.99 -4.57 -2.42
CA ASN A 497 14.34 -5.04 -1.07
C ASN A 497 14.04 -6.53 -0.87
N THR A 498 12.96 -7.04 -1.47
CA THR A 498 12.55 -8.45 -1.33
C THR A 498 13.64 -9.43 -1.78
N PHE A 499 14.44 -9.03 -2.77
CA PHE A 499 15.49 -9.88 -3.36
C PHE A 499 16.93 -9.42 -3.05
N ASP A 500 17.12 -8.43 -2.16
CA ASP A 500 18.43 -7.81 -1.83
C ASP A 500 19.24 -7.42 -3.08
N LEU A 501 18.57 -6.77 -4.04
CA LEU A 501 19.13 -6.47 -5.35
C LEU A 501 19.92 -5.16 -5.31
N SER A 502 21.14 -5.26 -4.78
CA SER A 502 22.08 -4.14 -4.69
C SER A 502 22.46 -3.52 -6.04
N ASP A 503 22.22 -4.21 -7.16
CA ASP A 503 22.57 -3.75 -8.51
C ASP A 503 21.41 -3.08 -9.27
N VAL A 504 20.21 -2.98 -8.65
CA VAL A 504 19.06 -2.26 -9.23
C VAL A 504 19.03 -0.82 -8.71
N THR A 505 19.07 0.12 -9.64
CA THR A 505 18.95 1.56 -9.41
C THR A 505 17.46 1.93 -9.37
N VAL A 506 16.96 2.39 -8.22
CA VAL A 506 15.65 3.05 -8.15
C VAL A 506 15.88 4.56 -8.16
N ILE A 507 15.13 5.26 -9.01
CA ILE A 507 15.20 6.71 -9.19
C ILE A 507 14.00 7.34 -8.46
N GLY A 508 14.27 8.25 -7.54
CA GLY A 508 13.23 8.96 -6.80
C GLY A 508 12.65 10.14 -7.59
N SER A 509 11.44 10.57 -7.22
CA SER A 509 10.71 11.64 -7.90
C SER A 509 10.07 12.63 -6.91
N GLY A 510 10.08 13.90 -7.26
CA GLY A 510 9.47 14.96 -6.45
C GLY A 510 10.32 15.42 -5.27
N PHE A 511 10.95 14.51 -4.54
CA PHE A 511 11.81 14.82 -3.39
C PHE A 511 13.00 13.86 -3.30
N ASN A 512 13.89 14.12 -2.34
CA ASN A 512 15.03 13.25 -2.08
C ASN A 512 14.55 12.00 -1.31
N GLU A 513 14.28 10.93 -2.07
CA GLU A 513 13.71 9.70 -1.54
C GLU A 513 14.78 8.84 -0.88
N GLU A 514 14.53 8.39 0.35
CA GLU A 514 15.43 7.48 1.03
C GLU A 514 15.47 6.12 0.32
N GLY A 515 16.68 5.63 0.02
CA GLY A 515 16.89 4.37 -0.71
C GLY A 515 16.94 4.50 -2.23
N ALA A 516 16.60 5.66 -2.79
CA ALA A 516 16.87 5.99 -4.18
C ALA A 516 18.37 6.17 -4.41
N ALA A 517 18.85 5.81 -5.61
CA ALA A 517 20.24 6.11 -5.98
C ALA A 517 20.43 7.61 -6.20
N TYR A 518 19.43 8.27 -6.78
CA TYR A 518 19.30 9.71 -6.92
C TYR A 518 17.82 10.05 -7.16
N SER A 519 17.48 11.33 -7.02
CA SER A 519 16.13 11.83 -7.26
C SER A 519 16.12 12.96 -8.28
N VAL A 520 14.99 13.10 -8.96
CA VAL A 520 14.59 14.37 -9.59
C VAL A 520 13.65 15.10 -8.63
N VAL A 521 14.10 16.24 -8.11
CA VAL A 521 13.46 16.95 -7.00
C VAL A 521 12.69 18.16 -7.52
N LYS A 522 11.44 18.32 -7.06
CA LYS A 522 10.64 19.55 -7.21
C LYS A 522 11.06 20.52 -6.09
N GLU A 523 11.63 21.66 -6.47
CA GLU A 523 12.11 22.67 -5.53
C GLU A 523 10.95 23.58 -5.09
N TYR A 524 10.11 23.09 -4.17
CA TYR A 524 8.99 23.84 -3.58
C TYR A 524 9.45 25.18 -3.01
N GLY A 525 10.62 25.21 -2.36
CA GLY A 525 11.16 26.45 -1.82
C GLY A 525 11.46 27.50 -2.88
N THR A 526 12.06 27.10 -4.00
CA THR A 526 12.34 27.98 -5.14
C THR A 526 11.04 28.55 -5.72
N ALA A 527 10.03 27.70 -5.93
CA ALA A 527 8.73 28.12 -6.44
C ALA A 527 7.99 29.05 -5.44
N ALA A 528 7.97 28.70 -4.15
CA ALA A 528 7.35 29.51 -3.11
C ALA A 528 7.97 30.91 -3.03
N ALA A 529 9.30 30.99 -2.97
CA ALA A 529 10.00 32.26 -2.93
C ALA A 529 9.74 33.11 -4.18
N ALA A 530 9.71 32.50 -5.36
CA ALA A 530 9.41 33.19 -6.62
C ALA A 530 7.97 33.74 -6.65
N CYS A 531 6.97 32.93 -6.28
CA CYS A 531 5.57 33.35 -6.23
C CYS A 531 5.31 34.44 -5.19
N LEU A 532 5.96 34.38 -4.02
CA LEU A 532 5.85 35.43 -3.00
C LEU A 532 6.48 36.74 -3.48
N LYS A 533 7.63 36.67 -4.15
CA LYS A 533 8.38 37.84 -4.64
C LYS A 533 7.68 38.57 -5.79
N ASP A 534 7.06 37.81 -6.69
CA ASP A 534 6.41 38.33 -7.90
C ASP A 534 4.95 37.90 -7.98
N PHE A 535 4.21 38.12 -6.89
CA PHE A 535 2.82 37.72 -6.76
C PHE A 535 1.94 38.46 -7.78
N LYS A 536 1.18 37.70 -8.59
CA LYS A 536 0.37 38.24 -9.70
C LYS A 536 -1.13 37.98 -9.59
N GLY A 537 -1.58 37.28 -8.54
CA GLY A 537 -2.94 36.73 -8.53
C GLY A 537 -3.17 35.81 -9.72
N ALA A 538 -4.42 35.49 -10.06
CA ALA A 538 -4.95 34.70 -11.19
C ALA A 538 -3.94 34.21 -12.26
N SER A 539 -2.94 33.43 -11.86
CA SER A 539 -1.81 33.04 -12.70
C SER A 539 -1.15 31.77 -12.19
N ILE A 540 -0.43 31.12 -13.10
CA ILE A 540 0.33 29.90 -12.83
C ILE A 540 1.79 30.20 -13.15
N TYR A 541 2.64 30.02 -12.14
CA TYR A 541 4.08 29.97 -12.26
C TYR A 541 4.50 28.58 -12.74
N ASN A 542 5.10 28.51 -13.92
CA ASN A 542 5.62 27.27 -14.47
C ASN A 542 6.97 26.95 -13.81
N ALA A 543 6.94 26.05 -12.84
CA ALA A 543 8.10 25.61 -12.07
C ALA A 543 8.85 24.50 -12.84
N GLY A 544 9.76 24.92 -13.72
CA GLY A 544 10.61 24.03 -14.52
C GLY A 544 12.09 24.35 -14.44
N CYS A 545 12.88 23.75 -15.36
CA CYS A 545 14.32 23.97 -15.49
C CYS A 545 14.67 25.44 -15.74
N ALA A 546 13.82 26.17 -16.49
CA ALA A 546 13.99 27.59 -16.82
C ALA A 546 14.16 28.47 -15.57
N ASN A 547 13.49 28.08 -14.49
CA ASN A 547 13.43 28.85 -13.25
C ASN A 547 14.14 28.15 -12.08
N LYS A 548 14.92 27.10 -12.36
CA LYS A 548 15.63 26.31 -11.34
C LYS A 548 14.72 25.65 -10.31
N ALA A 549 13.48 25.35 -10.70
CA ALA A 549 12.49 24.77 -9.80
C ALA A 549 12.44 23.23 -9.85
N ILE A 550 13.31 22.61 -10.67
CA ILE A 550 13.56 21.17 -10.70
C ILE A 550 15.06 20.96 -10.54
N THR A 551 15.50 19.96 -9.79
CA THR A 551 16.93 19.59 -9.72
C THR A 551 17.11 18.09 -9.93
N CYS A 552 18.23 17.70 -10.52
CA CYS A 552 18.63 16.31 -10.66
C CYS A 552 20.15 16.23 -10.50
N ASN A 553 20.59 15.55 -9.43
CA ASN A 553 22.00 15.40 -9.10
C ASN A 553 22.38 13.93 -9.19
N LEU A 554 23.38 13.62 -9.99
CA LEU A 554 23.87 12.25 -10.11
C LEU A 554 24.52 11.77 -8.80
N PRO A 555 24.44 10.46 -8.51
CA PRO A 555 25.10 9.88 -7.34
C PRO A 555 26.62 10.03 -7.43
N ASP A 556 27.28 10.01 -6.27
CA ASP A 556 28.73 10.11 -6.19
C ASP A 556 29.41 8.93 -6.89
N SER A 557 30.27 9.25 -7.84
CA SER A 557 31.08 8.29 -8.61
C SER A 557 32.30 8.99 -9.20
N GLU A 558 33.30 8.22 -9.64
CA GLU A 558 34.51 8.78 -10.29
C GLU A 558 34.19 9.61 -11.55
N LYS A 559 33.04 9.35 -12.20
CA LYS A 559 32.60 10.03 -13.42
C LYS A 559 31.55 11.12 -13.17
N LYS A 560 31.14 11.36 -11.91
CA LYS A 560 30.04 12.28 -11.58
C LYS A 560 30.21 13.66 -12.22
N GLU A 561 31.38 14.28 -12.08
CA GLU A 561 31.60 15.63 -12.63
C GLU A 561 31.47 15.69 -14.15
N GLU A 562 31.91 14.65 -14.87
CA GLU A 562 31.79 14.59 -16.33
C GLU A 562 30.34 14.38 -16.75
N LEU A 563 29.64 13.44 -16.12
CA LEU A 563 28.26 13.11 -16.44
C LEU A 563 27.31 14.24 -16.05
N GLN A 564 27.54 14.89 -14.90
CA GLN A 564 26.74 16.04 -14.46
C GLN A 564 26.87 17.20 -15.44
N LYS A 565 28.05 17.48 -16.01
CA LYS A 565 28.18 18.52 -17.05
C LYS A 565 27.34 18.23 -18.30
N LYS A 566 27.19 16.95 -18.69
CA LYS A 566 26.33 16.55 -19.82
C LYS A 566 24.85 16.73 -19.45
N LEU A 567 24.48 16.37 -18.22
CA LEU A 567 23.13 16.57 -17.69
C LEU A 567 22.78 18.07 -17.58
N ASP A 568 23.69 18.90 -17.08
CA ASP A 568 23.50 20.36 -16.93
C ASP A 568 23.31 21.06 -18.30
N ALA A 569 23.94 20.56 -19.36
CA ALA A 569 23.74 21.06 -20.71
C ALA A 569 22.30 20.79 -21.19
N VAL A 570 21.79 19.57 -20.98
CA VAL A 570 20.40 19.20 -21.28
C VAL A 570 19.43 19.97 -20.41
N TYR A 571 19.73 20.12 -19.12
CA TYR A 571 18.94 20.93 -18.20
C TYR A 571 18.78 22.38 -18.71
N THR A 572 19.88 22.97 -19.19
CA THR A 572 19.86 24.32 -19.78
C THR A 572 19.00 24.37 -21.04
N GLN A 573 19.10 23.37 -21.90
CA GLN A 573 18.31 23.27 -23.14
C GLN A 573 16.80 23.04 -22.88
N LEU A 574 16.44 22.33 -21.81
CA LEU A 574 15.05 22.25 -21.35
C LEU A 574 14.57 23.61 -20.83
N GLY A 575 15.43 24.33 -20.10
CA GLY A 575 15.11 25.63 -19.53
C GLY A 575 14.98 26.76 -20.57
N ASP A 576 15.79 26.76 -21.62
CA ASP A 576 15.70 27.75 -22.70
C ASP A 576 14.72 27.36 -23.83
N GLY A 577 14.16 26.14 -23.75
CA GLY A 577 13.20 25.62 -24.72
C GLY A 577 13.82 25.11 -26.02
N THR A 578 15.13 24.92 -26.08
CA THR A 578 15.82 24.20 -27.18
C THR A 578 15.35 22.74 -27.24
N ILE A 579 15.16 22.10 -26.09
CA ILE A 579 14.50 20.80 -25.98
C ILE A 579 13.09 21.05 -25.44
N GLN A 580 12.09 20.57 -26.19
CA GLN A 580 10.69 20.63 -25.80
C GLN A 580 10.12 19.21 -25.87
N PRO A 581 10.13 18.47 -24.75
CA PRO A 581 9.56 17.13 -24.75
C PRO A 581 8.05 17.19 -25.04
N MET A 582 7.52 16.12 -25.62
CA MET A 582 6.11 15.98 -25.95
C MET A 582 5.37 15.25 -24.83
N ALA A 583 4.33 15.87 -24.27
CA ALA A 583 3.48 15.26 -23.26
C ALA A 583 2.71 14.05 -23.81
N ALA A 584 2.35 13.12 -22.92
CA ALA A 584 1.33 12.11 -23.18
C ALA A 584 0.13 12.37 -22.26
N ALA A 585 -1.08 12.34 -22.82
CA ALA A 585 -2.29 12.30 -22.01
C ALA A 585 -2.41 10.93 -21.31
N PRO A 586 -3.12 10.82 -20.18
CA PRO A 586 -3.40 9.54 -19.54
C PRO A 586 -4.00 8.52 -20.50
N GLY A 587 -3.44 7.30 -20.46
CA GLY A 587 -3.81 6.19 -21.34
C GLY A 587 -3.42 6.37 -22.82
N ALA A 588 -2.72 7.45 -23.18
CA ALA A 588 -2.19 7.61 -24.53
C ALA A 588 -1.01 6.66 -24.79
N ASP A 589 -0.87 6.21 -26.04
CA ASP A 589 0.25 5.36 -26.44
C ASP A 589 1.57 6.14 -26.42
N VAL A 590 2.34 5.97 -25.34
CA VAL A 590 3.60 6.68 -25.10
C VAL A 590 4.65 6.39 -26.18
N ARG A 591 4.53 5.32 -26.98
CA ARG A 591 5.42 5.08 -28.14
C ARG A 591 5.35 6.20 -29.18
N LYS A 592 4.30 7.02 -29.15
CA LYS A 592 4.13 8.14 -30.07
C LYS A 592 4.84 9.42 -29.59
N THR A 593 5.39 9.45 -28.38
CA THR A 593 6.02 10.65 -27.80
C THR A 593 7.46 10.87 -28.23
N PHE A 594 8.11 9.87 -28.84
CA PHE A 594 9.53 9.92 -29.16
C PHE A 594 9.83 9.29 -30.52
N ALA A 595 11.01 9.60 -31.05
CA ALA A 595 11.63 8.88 -32.16
C ALA A 595 13.11 8.65 -31.80
N SER A 596 13.58 7.42 -31.96
CA SER A 596 14.96 7.05 -31.63
C SER A 596 15.46 5.96 -32.56
N ASN A 597 16.77 5.96 -32.84
CA ASN A 597 17.43 4.87 -33.55
C ASN A 597 18.03 3.85 -32.56
N CYS A 598 18.16 4.22 -31.29
CA CYS A 598 18.87 3.44 -30.28
C CYS A 598 17.96 2.93 -29.16
N LEU A 599 16.81 3.57 -28.89
CA LEU A 599 15.85 3.11 -27.88
C LEU A 599 14.79 2.18 -28.48
N THR A 600 14.61 1.01 -27.87
CA THR A 600 13.46 0.12 -28.09
C THR A 600 12.56 0.15 -26.86
N LEU A 601 11.30 0.54 -27.05
CA LEU A 601 10.30 0.59 -25.98
C LEU A 601 9.37 -0.64 -26.04
N HIS A 602 9.39 -1.44 -24.98
CA HIS A 602 8.49 -2.55 -24.72
C HIS A 602 7.32 -2.07 -23.86
N TYR A 603 6.25 -1.61 -24.51
CA TYR A 603 5.04 -1.14 -23.82
C TYR A 603 4.12 -2.32 -23.52
N TRP A 604 3.85 -2.59 -22.24
CA TRP A 604 3.10 -3.77 -21.76
C TRP A 604 1.57 -3.61 -21.90
N ILE A 605 1.11 -2.63 -22.67
CA ILE A 605 -0.31 -2.39 -22.89
C ILE A 605 -0.71 -3.03 -24.21
N LEU A 606 -1.67 -3.96 -24.15
CA LEU A 606 -2.24 -4.60 -25.32
C LEU A 606 -2.88 -3.54 -26.23
N GLN A 607 -2.60 -3.62 -27.53
CA GLN A 607 -3.34 -2.82 -28.49
C GLN A 607 -4.80 -3.27 -28.45
N SER A 608 -5.73 -2.34 -28.22
CA SER A 608 -7.15 -2.67 -28.27
C SER A 608 -7.47 -3.32 -29.62
N VAL A 609 -7.85 -4.59 -29.60
CA VAL A 609 -8.47 -5.21 -30.76
C VAL A 609 -9.74 -4.40 -30.97
N LYS A 610 -9.86 -3.74 -32.14
CA LYS A 610 -11.13 -3.16 -32.55
C LYS A 610 -12.17 -4.27 -32.50
N VAL A 611 -12.96 -4.32 -31.43
CA VAL A 611 -14.16 -5.13 -31.38
C VAL A 611 -15.04 -4.57 -32.49
N SER A 612 -15.12 -5.30 -33.60
CA SER A 612 -16.04 -4.97 -34.68
C SER A 612 -17.45 -4.92 -34.08
N LYS A 613 -18.07 -3.75 -34.18
CA LYS A 613 -19.45 -3.50 -33.75
C LYS A 613 -20.43 -4.53 -34.28
#